data_AF-A0A7J6Q2A4-F1
#
_entry.id   AF-A0A7J6Q2A4-F1
#
_cell.length_a   1.000
_cell.length_b   1.000
_cell.length_c   1.000
_cell.angle_alpha   90.00
_cell.angle_beta   90.00
_cell.angle_gamma   90.00
#
_symmetry.space_group_name_H-M   'P 1'
#
loop_
_entity.id
_entity.type
_entity.pdbx_description
1 polymer ?
#
loop_
_entity_poly.entity_id
_entity_poly.type
_entity_poly.pdbx_seq_one_letter_code
_entity_poly.pdbx_strand_id
1 'polypeptide(L)'
;VDIYNSLHEFEDLSNLSVSGLSGFCVLLFLCDVQRWHVWPKLVAGTAGWALFVASGLLRGTAYPQGPLIVGLLHIPILLALIRYLLCLRVHSGVFYRTIYYLSLVLGFLILAAWVGWIAIEAWDGQHFWDEEERERISLELDDLHKGLRVDYKLHCVRAAAGEGTLSDDPKENERLYDECSTTLTTAYIVYVTPMIVAFTLIILAIFCKLRASNDSFARTEALSHSHETEASL
;
A
#
# COMPACT_ATOMS: atom_id res chain seq x y z
N VAL A 1 28.44 25.20 0.74
CA VAL A 1 28.00 23.78 0.67
C VAL A 1 26.66 23.76 1.35
N ASP A 2 25.59 23.67 0.58
CA ASP A 2 24.22 23.71 1.11
C ASP A 2 23.97 22.44 1.93
N ILE A 3 24.10 22.60 3.24
CA ILE A 3 23.83 21.56 4.24
C ILE A 3 22.42 20.98 4.02
N TYR A 4 21.49 21.79 3.51
CA TYR A 4 20.12 21.39 3.19
C TYR A 4 20.04 20.41 2.02
N ASN A 5 20.73 20.68 0.90
CA ASN A 5 20.77 19.74 -0.23
C ASN A 5 21.51 18.44 0.12
N SER A 6 22.59 18.53 0.90
CA SER A 6 23.29 17.33 1.38
C SER A 6 22.46 16.52 2.39
N LEU A 7 21.60 17.17 3.20
CA LEU A 7 20.66 16.45 4.05
C LEU A 7 19.52 15.82 3.23
N HIS A 8 18.99 16.51 2.23
CA HIS A 8 17.92 15.99 1.37
C HIS A 8 18.39 14.80 0.53
N GLU A 9 19.59 14.86 -0.05
CA GLU A 9 20.19 13.72 -0.77
C GLU A 9 20.48 12.53 0.18
N PHE A 10 20.94 12.81 1.40
CA PHE A 10 21.15 11.77 2.43
C PHE A 10 19.83 11.14 2.89
N GLU A 11 18.78 11.94 2.94
CA GLU A 11 17.42 11.54 3.32
C GLU A 11 16.74 10.72 2.24
N ASP A 12 16.87 11.08 0.97
CA ASP A 12 16.40 10.29 -0.17
C ASP A 12 17.16 8.97 -0.30
N LEU A 13 18.48 8.99 -0.09
CA LEU A 13 19.31 7.79 -0.08
C LEU A 13 18.95 6.86 1.10
N SER A 14 18.66 7.44 2.27
CA SER A 14 18.16 6.71 3.45
C SER A 14 16.77 6.11 3.19
N ASN A 15 15.86 6.85 2.57
CA ASN A 15 14.51 6.37 2.24
C ASN A 15 14.54 5.27 1.17
N LEU A 16 15.39 5.41 0.15
CA LEU A 16 15.62 4.38 -0.86
C LEU A 16 16.21 3.11 -0.24
N SER A 17 17.14 3.26 0.70
CA SER A 17 17.78 2.12 1.37
C SER A 17 16.86 1.44 2.39
N VAL A 18 16.01 2.18 3.11
CA VAL A 18 14.99 1.62 4.02
C VAL A 18 13.85 0.95 3.26
N SER A 19 13.40 1.55 2.16
CA SER A 19 12.39 0.95 1.26
C SER A 19 12.95 -0.27 0.54
N GLY A 20 14.23 -0.21 0.14
CA GLY A 20 14.97 -1.33 -0.42
C GLY A 20 15.17 -2.47 0.58
N LEU A 21 15.53 -2.16 1.84
CA LEU A 21 15.68 -3.18 2.90
C LEU A 21 14.34 -3.82 3.26
N SER A 22 13.27 -3.03 3.41
CA SER A 22 11.94 -3.56 3.73
C SER A 22 11.38 -4.40 2.58
N GLY A 23 11.53 -3.95 1.34
CA GLY A 23 11.21 -4.73 0.14
C GLY A 23 12.04 -6.01 0.05
N PHE A 24 13.34 -5.96 0.37
CA PHE A 24 14.23 -7.12 0.44
C PHE A 24 13.81 -8.09 1.55
N CYS A 25 13.43 -7.61 2.72
CA CYS A 25 12.91 -8.44 3.81
C CYS A 25 11.57 -9.10 3.46
N VAL A 26 10.69 -8.40 2.74
CA VAL A 26 9.42 -8.96 2.23
C VAL A 26 9.67 -9.96 1.10
N LEU A 27 10.63 -9.70 0.21
CA LEU A 27 11.10 -10.66 -0.80
C LEU A 27 11.69 -11.90 -0.16
N LEU A 28 12.53 -11.76 0.88
CA LEU A 28 13.05 -12.88 1.66
C LEU A 28 11.94 -13.64 2.41
N PHE A 29 10.86 -12.95 2.77
CA PHE A 29 9.68 -13.55 3.39
C PHE A 29 8.82 -14.33 2.36
N LEU A 30 8.66 -13.79 1.15
CA LEU A 30 7.95 -14.43 0.03
C LEU A 30 8.74 -15.60 -0.58
N CYS A 31 10.07 -15.50 -0.62
CA CYS A 31 10.99 -16.48 -1.22
C CYS A 31 11.37 -17.65 -0.30
N ASP A 32 10.40 -18.27 0.36
CA ASP A 32 10.51 -19.63 0.91
C ASP A 32 11.20 -19.78 2.29
N VAL A 33 10.42 -19.52 3.34
CA VAL A 33 10.78 -19.75 4.77
C VAL A 33 10.33 -21.15 5.22
N GLN A 34 10.66 -22.20 4.48
CA GLN A 34 10.28 -23.57 4.87
C GLN A 34 11.45 -24.40 5.45
N ARG A 35 12.67 -23.85 5.49
CA ARG A 35 13.88 -24.62 5.90
C ARG A 35 14.75 -24.08 7.04
N TRP A 36 14.55 -22.88 7.59
CA TRP A 36 15.47 -22.28 8.58
C TRP A 36 14.80 -21.75 9.85
N HIS A 37 15.54 -21.78 10.97
CA HIS A 37 15.12 -21.45 12.35
C HIS A 37 14.35 -20.11 12.45
N VAL A 38 13.15 -20.16 13.06
CA VAL A 38 12.05 -19.19 12.85
C VAL A 38 12.15 -17.94 13.74
N TRP A 39 12.79 -18.05 14.91
CA TRP A 39 12.81 -17.00 15.94
C TRP A 39 13.58 -15.72 15.57
N PRO A 40 14.81 -15.78 15.01
CA PRO A 40 15.55 -14.57 14.64
C PRO A 40 14.85 -13.77 13.54
N LYS A 41 14.11 -14.46 12.67
CA LYS A 41 13.41 -13.87 11.51
C LYS A 41 12.13 -13.16 11.91
N LEU A 42 11.38 -13.71 12.86
CA LEU A 42 10.21 -13.04 13.43
C LEU A 42 10.63 -11.72 14.08
N VAL A 43 11.67 -11.74 14.91
CA VAL A 43 12.18 -10.53 15.58
C VAL A 43 12.65 -9.50 14.56
N ALA A 44 13.49 -9.89 13.59
CA ALA A 44 13.98 -8.98 12.56
C ALA A 44 12.87 -8.44 11.65
N GLY A 45 11.90 -9.29 11.27
CA GLY A 45 10.74 -8.90 10.48
C GLY A 45 9.81 -7.95 11.23
N THR A 46 9.52 -8.22 12.50
CA THR A 46 8.73 -7.31 13.35
C THR A 46 9.45 -6.00 13.66
N ALA A 47 10.77 -6.02 13.81
CA ALA A 47 11.56 -4.81 14.03
C ALA A 47 11.64 -3.96 12.76
N GLY A 48 11.92 -4.57 11.60
CA GLY A 48 11.90 -3.88 10.30
C GLY A 48 10.51 -3.34 9.98
N TRP A 49 9.47 -4.07 10.34
CA TRP A 49 8.09 -3.63 10.24
C TRP A 49 7.76 -2.45 11.14
N ALA A 50 8.09 -2.53 12.43
CA ALA A 50 7.86 -1.45 13.38
C ALA A 50 8.61 -0.17 12.99
N LEU A 51 9.85 -0.30 12.47
CA LEU A 51 10.62 0.82 11.95
C LEU A 51 9.98 1.42 10.69
N PHE A 52 9.45 0.58 9.80
CA PHE A 52 8.76 1.03 8.60
C PHE A 52 7.45 1.79 8.93
N VAL A 53 6.64 1.26 9.85
CA VAL A 53 5.41 1.91 10.32
C VAL A 53 5.73 3.20 11.09
N ALA A 54 6.75 3.19 11.96
CA ALA A 54 7.18 4.38 12.66
C ALA A 54 7.69 5.46 11.68
N SER A 55 8.43 5.09 10.63
CA SER A 55 8.88 6.01 9.59
C SER A 55 7.70 6.63 8.84
N GLY A 56 6.71 5.82 8.45
CA GLY A 56 5.49 6.30 7.80
C GLY A 56 4.66 7.23 8.69
N LEU A 57 4.52 6.92 9.98
CA LEU A 57 3.77 7.75 10.94
C LEU A 57 4.48 9.08 11.24
N LEU A 58 5.81 9.08 11.34
CA LEU A 58 6.60 10.29 11.62
C LEU A 58 6.66 11.25 10.41
N ARG A 59 6.31 10.78 9.20
CA ARG A 59 6.38 11.56 7.95
C ARG A 59 5.06 11.64 7.18
N GLY A 60 3.95 11.27 7.81
CA GLY A 60 2.63 11.24 7.16
C GLY A 60 2.17 12.60 6.58
N THR A 61 2.73 13.72 7.06
CA THR A 61 2.45 15.06 6.54
C THR A 61 3.29 15.42 5.30
N ALA A 62 4.46 14.82 5.11
CA ALA A 62 5.37 15.11 4.00
C ALA A 62 5.20 14.14 2.82
N TYR A 63 4.62 12.96 3.06
CA TYR A 63 4.41 11.92 2.05
C TYR A 63 2.96 11.45 2.07
N PRO A 64 2.07 12.03 1.25
CA PRO A 64 0.67 11.64 1.23
C PRO A 64 0.44 10.21 0.72
N GLN A 65 1.40 9.66 -0.04
CA GLN A 65 1.46 8.25 -0.42
C GLN A 65 1.87 7.30 0.72
N GLY A 66 2.42 7.81 1.83
CA GLY A 66 2.95 7.01 2.94
C GLY A 66 1.93 6.03 3.51
N PRO A 67 0.73 6.47 3.92
CA PRO A 67 -0.32 5.59 4.44
C PRO A 67 -0.73 4.47 3.48
N LEU A 68 -0.71 4.75 2.17
CA LEU A 68 -1.06 3.77 1.14
C LEU A 68 0.02 2.68 1.03
N ILE A 69 1.30 3.07 0.95
CA ILE A 69 2.42 2.11 0.92
C ILE A 69 2.44 1.29 2.23
N VAL A 70 2.19 1.96 3.35
CA VAL A 70 2.09 1.31 4.66
C VAL A 70 0.96 0.29 4.68
N GLY A 71 -0.25 0.64 4.24
CA GLY A 71 -1.38 -0.28 4.14
C GLY A 71 -1.11 -1.48 3.23
N LEU A 72 -0.46 -1.26 2.07
CA LEU A 72 -0.12 -2.33 1.13
C LEU A 72 0.84 -3.37 1.73
N LEU A 73 1.80 -2.93 2.55
CA LEU A 73 2.75 -3.81 3.21
C LEU A 73 2.15 -4.51 4.45
N HIS A 74 1.09 -3.96 5.04
CA HIS A 74 0.42 -4.55 6.21
C HIS A 74 -0.26 -5.87 5.83
N ILE A 75 -0.86 -5.92 4.65
CA ILE A 75 -1.64 -7.08 4.18
C ILE A 75 -0.82 -8.39 4.18
N PRO A 76 0.36 -8.49 3.52
CA PRO A 76 1.13 -9.74 3.51
C PRO A 76 1.67 -10.12 4.91
N ILE A 77 2.02 -9.14 5.74
CA ILE A 77 2.55 -9.38 7.09
C ILE A 77 1.45 -9.88 8.02
N LEU A 78 0.27 -9.29 7.99
CA LEU A 78 -0.87 -9.77 8.76
C LEU A 78 -1.29 -11.17 8.31
N LEU A 79 -1.28 -11.44 7.01
CA LEU A 79 -1.57 -12.78 6.47
C LEU A 79 -0.57 -13.83 6.99
N ALA A 80 0.71 -13.47 7.03
CA ALA A 80 1.77 -14.29 7.60
C ALA A 80 1.57 -14.58 9.09
N LEU A 81 1.25 -13.54 9.87
CA LEU A 81 1.00 -13.65 11.29
C LEU A 81 -0.23 -14.52 11.58
N ILE A 82 -1.33 -14.32 10.84
CA ILE A 82 -2.53 -15.16 10.94
C ILE A 82 -2.19 -16.62 10.66
N ARG A 83 -1.42 -16.87 9.60
CA ARG A 83 -0.99 -18.23 9.26
C ARG A 83 -0.17 -18.87 10.38
N TYR A 84 0.78 -18.11 10.95
CA TYR A 84 1.71 -18.59 11.97
C TYR A 84 1.08 -18.74 13.36
N LEU A 85 0.16 -17.86 13.74
CA LEU A 85 -0.44 -17.86 15.08
C LEU A 85 -1.70 -18.72 15.15
N LEU A 86 -2.55 -18.66 14.12
CA LEU A 86 -3.90 -19.22 14.17
C LEU A 86 -4.07 -20.46 13.28
N CYS A 87 -3.28 -20.60 12.20
CA CYS A 87 -3.48 -21.65 11.20
C CYS A 87 -2.33 -22.68 11.11
N LEU A 88 -1.58 -22.90 12.20
CA LEU A 88 -0.45 -23.84 12.24
C LEU A 88 -0.83 -25.27 11.81
N ARG A 89 -2.05 -25.71 12.13
CA ARG A 89 -2.56 -27.05 11.84
C ARG A 89 -3.32 -27.14 10.50
N VAL A 90 -3.51 -26.00 9.81
CA VAL A 90 -4.25 -25.97 8.55
C VAL A 90 -3.29 -26.27 7.40
N HIS A 91 -3.65 -27.22 6.55
CA HIS A 91 -2.88 -27.50 5.34
C HIS A 91 -2.70 -26.24 4.50
N SER A 92 -1.47 -26.01 4.04
CA SER A 92 -1.07 -24.85 3.25
C SER A 92 -1.97 -24.64 2.02
N GLY A 93 -2.22 -25.70 1.25
CA GLY A 93 -3.09 -25.63 0.08
C GLY A 93 -4.52 -25.19 0.37
N VAL A 94 -5.10 -25.58 1.52
CA VAL A 94 -6.46 -25.15 1.91
C VAL A 94 -6.44 -23.69 2.34
N PHE A 95 -5.44 -23.29 3.14
CA PHE A 95 -5.29 -21.91 3.58
C PHE A 95 -5.17 -20.93 2.41
N TYR A 96 -4.23 -21.15 1.48
CA TYR A 96 -4.03 -20.26 0.34
C TYR A 96 -5.22 -20.27 -0.62
N ARG A 97 -5.94 -21.39 -0.74
CA ARG A 97 -7.18 -21.46 -1.52
C ARG A 97 -8.31 -20.62 -0.89
N THR A 98 -8.45 -20.63 0.44
CA THR A 98 -9.42 -19.78 1.12
C THR A 98 -9.08 -18.30 0.97
N ILE A 99 -7.82 -17.92 1.18
CA ILE A 99 -7.36 -16.54 0.97
C ILE A 99 -7.56 -16.10 -0.49
N TYR A 100 -7.31 -16.99 -1.46
CA TYR A 100 -7.60 -16.71 -2.86
C TYR A 100 -9.06 -16.29 -3.09
N TYR A 101 -10.03 -17.09 -2.62
CA TYR A 101 -11.44 -16.76 -2.82
C TYR A 101 -11.85 -15.49 -2.06
N LEU A 102 -11.39 -15.32 -0.83
CA LEU A 102 -11.71 -14.13 -0.03
C LEU A 102 -11.16 -12.86 -0.67
N SER A 103 -9.88 -12.84 -1.06
CA SER A 103 -9.26 -11.68 -1.69
C SER A 103 -9.90 -11.36 -3.04
N LEU A 104 -10.30 -12.39 -3.81
CA LEU A 104 -10.97 -12.19 -5.08
C LEU A 104 -12.36 -11.59 -4.90
N VAL A 105 -13.17 -12.14 -3.99
CA VAL A 105 -14.51 -11.60 -3.67
C VAL A 105 -14.41 -10.17 -3.14
N LEU A 106 -13.55 -9.92 -2.15
CA LEU A 106 -13.37 -8.59 -1.57
C LEU A 106 -12.82 -7.59 -2.59
N GLY A 107 -11.86 -7.98 -3.42
CA GLY A 107 -11.30 -7.13 -4.48
C GLY A 107 -12.37 -6.70 -5.47
N PHE A 108 -13.21 -7.61 -5.95
CA PHE A 108 -14.31 -7.27 -6.85
C PHE A 108 -15.41 -6.45 -6.17
N LEU A 109 -15.74 -6.72 -4.90
CA LEU A 109 -16.73 -5.93 -4.17
C LEU A 109 -16.27 -4.49 -3.97
N ILE A 110 -15.01 -4.28 -3.59
CA ILE A 110 -14.43 -2.93 -3.43
C ILE A 110 -14.38 -2.22 -4.79
N LEU A 111 -13.95 -2.92 -5.85
CA LEU A 111 -13.91 -2.34 -7.19
C LEU A 111 -15.31 -1.96 -7.68
N ALA A 112 -16.30 -2.83 -7.48
CA ALA A 112 -17.69 -2.57 -7.85
C ALA A 112 -18.29 -1.42 -7.03
N ALA A 113 -17.98 -1.33 -5.73
CA ALA A 113 -18.40 -0.21 -4.89
C ALA A 113 -17.78 1.11 -5.35
N TRP A 114 -16.49 1.11 -5.70
CA TRP A 114 -15.80 2.31 -6.22
C TRP A 114 -16.31 2.73 -7.61
N VAL A 115 -16.46 1.79 -8.54
CA VAL A 115 -17.05 2.06 -9.86
C VAL A 115 -18.51 2.52 -9.71
N GLY A 116 -19.27 1.91 -8.81
CA GLY A 116 -20.64 2.31 -8.51
C GLY A 116 -20.70 3.73 -7.96
N TRP A 117 -19.81 4.07 -7.03
CA TRP A 117 -19.69 5.42 -6.49
C TRP A 117 -19.34 6.46 -7.57
N ILE A 118 -18.45 6.14 -8.52
CA ILE A 118 -18.10 7.06 -9.61
C ILE A 118 -19.24 7.21 -10.65
N ALA A 119 -19.85 6.09 -11.04
CA ALA A 119 -20.69 6.05 -12.25
C ALA A 119 -22.20 6.13 -11.98
N ILE A 120 -22.67 5.86 -10.75
CA ILE A 120 -24.10 5.80 -10.43
C ILE A 120 -24.57 7.12 -9.83
N GLU A 121 -25.16 7.96 -10.68
CA GLU A 121 -25.74 9.25 -10.29
C GLU A 121 -26.79 9.13 -9.15
N ALA A 122 -27.49 8.00 -9.07
CA ALA A 122 -28.54 7.76 -8.10
C ALA A 122 -28.08 7.59 -6.63
N TRP A 123 -26.76 7.46 -6.38
CA TRP A 123 -26.24 7.28 -5.01
C TRP A 123 -25.97 8.62 -4.33
N ASP A 124 -25.12 9.46 -4.94
CA ASP A 124 -24.74 10.77 -4.40
C ASP A 124 -24.27 11.74 -5.50
N GLY A 125 -24.73 11.52 -6.75
CA GLY A 125 -24.25 12.23 -7.93
C GLY A 125 -23.17 11.47 -8.70
N GLN A 126 -22.65 12.08 -9.77
CA GLN A 126 -21.52 11.54 -10.54
C GLN A 126 -20.21 12.06 -9.94
N HIS A 127 -19.38 11.16 -9.41
CA HIS A 127 -18.07 11.50 -8.84
C HIS A 127 -16.95 11.22 -9.82
N PHE A 128 -17.08 11.71 -11.05
CA PHE A 128 -15.95 11.67 -11.98
C PHE A 128 -14.84 12.59 -11.49
N TRP A 129 -13.59 12.27 -11.81
CA TRP A 129 -12.46 13.13 -11.50
C TRP A 129 -12.47 14.38 -12.39
N ASP A 130 -13.34 15.33 -12.06
CA ASP A 130 -13.49 16.63 -12.68
C ASP A 130 -13.09 17.76 -11.70
N GLU A 131 -13.25 19.01 -12.13
CA GLU A 131 -12.84 20.16 -11.33
C GLU A 131 -13.71 20.32 -10.06
N GLU A 132 -15.00 20.00 -10.15
CA GLU A 132 -15.96 20.10 -9.05
C GLU A 132 -15.69 19.04 -7.98
N GLU A 133 -15.50 17.78 -8.38
CA GLU A 133 -15.19 16.69 -7.46
C GLU A 133 -13.81 16.85 -6.82
N ARG A 134 -12.83 17.34 -7.59
CA ARG A 134 -11.49 17.67 -7.06
C ARG A 134 -11.57 18.77 -6.00
N GLU A 135 -12.36 19.81 -6.24
CA GLU A 135 -12.59 20.88 -5.26
C GLU A 135 -13.29 20.32 -4.02
N ARG A 136 -14.36 19.53 -4.20
CA ARG A 136 -15.12 18.89 -3.12
C ARG A 136 -14.23 18.07 -2.21
N ILE A 137 -13.51 17.09 -2.77
CA ILE A 137 -12.62 16.22 -1.99
C ILE A 137 -11.58 17.06 -1.30
N SER A 138 -10.95 18.00 -2.00
CA SER A 138 -9.92 18.85 -1.39
C SER A 138 -10.48 19.63 -0.20
N LEU A 139 -11.68 20.22 -0.29
CA LEU A 139 -12.33 20.93 0.82
C LEU A 139 -12.66 20.02 2.02
N GLU A 140 -12.92 18.73 1.80
CA GLU A 140 -13.10 17.76 2.89
C GLU A 140 -11.79 17.47 3.66
N LEU A 141 -10.62 17.76 3.08
CA LEU A 141 -9.31 17.65 3.73
C LEU A 141 -8.95 18.88 4.59
N ASP A 142 -9.92 19.51 5.25
CA ASP A 142 -9.72 20.71 6.08
C ASP A 142 -8.65 20.52 7.19
N ASP A 143 -8.58 19.33 7.78
CA ASP A 143 -7.56 19.00 8.78
C ASP A 143 -6.14 18.98 8.19
N LEU A 144 -6.00 18.55 6.92
CA LEU A 144 -4.72 18.61 6.21
C LEU A 144 -4.35 20.08 5.96
N HIS A 145 -5.28 20.91 5.48
CA HIS A 145 -5.06 22.33 5.24
C HIS A 145 -4.60 23.06 6.50
N LYS A 146 -5.24 22.79 7.64
CA LYS A 146 -4.84 23.31 8.95
C LYS A 146 -3.45 22.85 9.35
N GLY A 147 -3.10 21.59 9.08
CA GLY A 147 -1.78 21.02 9.33
C GLY A 147 -0.68 21.68 8.51
N LEU A 148 -0.94 21.92 7.21
CA LEU A 148 0.00 22.53 6.27
C LEU A 148 0.03 24.07 6.36
N ARG A 149 -0.92 24.67 7.09
CA ARG A 149 -1.10 26.13 7.24
C ARG A 149 -1.35 26.82 5.89
N VAL A 150 -2.17 26.19 5.05
CA VAL A 150 -2.55 26.71 3.73
C VAL A 150 -4.06 26.81 3.65
N ASP A 151 -4.57 27.91 3.07
CA ASP A 151 -5.98 28.02 2.71
C ASP A 151 -6.17 27.53 1.27
N TYR A 152 -6.94 26.45 1.11
CA TYR A 152 -7.15 25.82 -0.19
C TYR A 152 -7.81 26.76 -1.20
N LYS A 153 -8.84 27.51 -0.79
CA LYS A 153 -9.58 28.39 -1.69
C LYS A 153 -8.75 29.60 -2.09
N LEU A 154 -7.96 30.13 -1.15
CA LEU A 154 -7.16 31.32 -1.39
C LEU A 154 -5.86 31.03 -2.13
N HIS A 155 -5.17 29.94 -1.78
CA HIS A 155 -3.83 29.65 -2.28
C HIS A 155 -3.85 28.55 -3.37
N CYS A 156 -4.56 27.45 -3.16
CA CYS A 156 -4.43 26.28 -4.03
C CYS A 156 -5.27 26.36 -5.30
N VAL A 157 -6.45 26.97 -5.25
CA VAL A 157 -7.24 27.29 -6.45
C VAL A 157 -6.47 28.25 -7.36
N ARG A 158 -5.83 29.27 -6.78
CA ARG A 158 -5.00 30.24 -7.53
C ARG A 158 -3.76 29.59 -8.15
N ALA A 159 -3.08 28.74 -7.38
CA ALA A 159 -1.95 27.95 -7.86
C ALA A 159 -2.34 27.05 -9.04
N ALA A 160 -3.50 26.39 -8.96
CA ALA A 160 -4.03 25.53 -10.02
C ALA A 160 -4.46 26.33 -11.26
N ALA A 161 -4.97 27.55 -11.08
CA ALA A 161 -5.32 28.47 -12.17
C ALA A 161 -4.10 29.12 -12.86
N GLY A 162 -2.88 28.91 -12.33
CA GLY A 162 -1.67 29.53 -12.84
C GLY A 162 -1.60 31.04 -12.58
N GLU A 163 -2.32 31.53 -11.58
CA GLU A 163 -2.20 32.92 -11.12
C GLU A 163 -0.83 33.10 -10.44
N GLY A 164 -0.10 34.15 -10.82
CA GLY A 164 1.33 34.34 -10.53
C GLY A 164 1.77 34.16 -9.06
N THR A 165 2.13 35.25 -8.38
CA THR A 165 2.66 35.19 -7.01
C THR A 165 1.53 35.02 -6.00
N LEU A 166 1.56 33.93 -5.22
CA LEU A 166 0.63 33.64 -4.12
C LEU A 166 0.97 34.45 -2.85
N SER A 167 2.25 34.79 -2.68
CA SER A 167 2.77 35.70 -1.66
C SER A 167 3.83 36.63 -2.28
N ASP A 168 3.97 37.82 -1.72
CA ASP A 168 5.00 38.80 -2.11
C ASP A 168 6.41 38.33 -1.72
N ASP A 169 6.53 37.47 -0.70
CA ASP A 169 7.80 36.83 -0.33
C ASP A 169 8.06 35.60 -1.22
N PRO A 170 9.14 35.59 -2.02
CA PRO A 170 9.46 34.46 -2.91
C PRO A 170 9.63 33.13 -2.16
N LYS A 171 10.14 33.14 -0.92
CA LYS A 171 10.30 31.91 -0.13
C LYS A 171 8.97 31.36 0.36
N GLU A 172 8.07 32.25 0.75
CA GLU A 172 6.72 31.85 1.15
C GLU A 172 5.90 31.38 -0.05
N ASN A 173 6.07 32.05 -1.19
CA ASN A 173 5.43 31.65 -2.44
C ASN A 173 5.83 30.21 -2.84
N GLU A 174 7.12 29.88 -2.82
CA GLU A 174 7.61 28.53 -3.10
C GLU A 174 7.01 27.49 -2.14
N ARG A 175 6.98 27.79 -0.83
CA ARG A 175 6.33 26.93 0.17
C ARG A 175 4.85 26.70 -0.16
N LEU A 176 4.10 27.76 -0.46
CA LEU A 176 2.66 27.66 -0.75
C LEU A 176 2.39 26.79 -1.98
N TYR A 177 3.21 26.90 -3.02
CA TYR A 177 3.11 26.05 -4.21
C TYR A 177 3.34 24.57 -3.87
N ASP A 178 4.37 24.26 -3.11
CA ASP A 178 4.70 22.89 -2.71
C ASP A 178 3.58 22.25 -1.87
N GLU A 179 3.10 22.98 -0.87
CA GLU A 179 2.03 22.52 0.04
C GLU A 179 0.67 22.36 -0.68
N CYS A 180 0.36 23.25 -1.63
CA CYS A 180 -0.82 23.09 -2.48
C CYS A 180 -0.70 21.88 -3.41
N SER A 181 0.48 21.61 -3.94
CA SER A 181 0.73 20.41 -4.76
C SER A 181 0.55 19.13 -3.94
N THR A 182 0.99 19.13 -2.67
CA THR A 182 0.81 18.04 -1.72
C THR A 182 -0.67 17.78 -1.43
N THR A 183 -1.44 18.85 -1.21
CA THR A 183 -2.89 18.77 -0.98
C THR A 183 -3.61 18.11 -2.16
N LEU A 184 -3.36 18.59 -3.38
CA LEU A 184 -3.98 18.05 -4.60
C LEU A 184 -3.60 16.58 -4.83
N THR A 185 -2.33 16.24 -4.57
CA THR A 185 -1.84 14.87 -4.66
C THR A 185 -2.54 13.97 -3.65
N THR A 186 -2.74 14.45 -2.42
CA THR A 186 -3.45 13.72 -1.36
C THR A 186 -4.90 13.44 -1.76
N ALA A 187 -5.62 14.46 -2.24
CA ALA A 187 -7.00 14.31 -2.70
C ALA A 187 -7.12 13.26 -3.81
N TYR A 188 -6.21 13.28 -4.79
CA TYR A 188 -6.18 12.28 -5.86
C TYR A 188 -5.87 10.88 -5.33
N ILE A 189 -4.91 10.75 -4.41
CA ILE A 189 -4.59 9.45 -3.80
C ILE A 189 -5.81 8.89 -3.07
N VAL A 190 -6.52 9.71 -2.29
CA VAL A 190 -7.76 9.29 -1.59
C VAL A 190 -8.80 8.79 -2.60
N TYR A 191 -9.03 9.53 -3.68
CA TYR A 191 -9.95 9.16 -4.75
C TYR A 191 -9.60 7.81 -5.41
N VAL A 192 -8.31 7.55 -5.69
CA VAL A 192 -7.86 6.33 -6.38
C VAL A 192 -7.55 5.16 -5.43
N THR A 193 -7.48 5.39 -4.11
CA THR A 193 -7.12 4.38 -3.10
C THR A 193 -7.97 3.10 -3.19
N PRO A 194 -9.31 3.15 -3.29
CA PRO A 194 -10.12 1.94 -3.36
C PRO A 194 -9.79 1.06 -4.58
N MET A 195 -9.48 1.68 -5.72
CA MET A 195 -9.03 0.99 -6.93
C MET A 195 -7.69 0.29 -6.71
N ILE A 196 -6.71 0.97 -6.08
CA ILE A 196 -5.39 0.40 -5.79
C ILE A 196 -5.52 -0.80 -4.84
N VAL A 197 -6.36 -0.69 -3.80
CA VAL A 197 -6.64 -1.78 -2.86
C VAL A 197 -7.25 -2.98 -3.57
N ALA A 198 -8.25 -2.75 -4.42
CA ALA A 198 -8.89 -3.82 -5.20
C ALA A 198 -7.88 -4.56 -6.08
N PHE A 199 -7.03 -3.85 -6.83
CA PHE A 199 -6.00 -4.48 -7.66
C PHE A 199 -4.97 -5.26 -6.84
N THR A 200 -4.58 -4.73 -5.69
CA THR A 200 -3.65 -5.44 -4.78
C THR A 200 -4.24 -6.75 -4.30
N LEU A 201 -5.52 -6.77 -3.91
CA LEU A 201 -6.22 -7.99 -3.50
C LEU A 201 -6.32 -9.00 -4.64
N ILE A 202 -6.56 -8.55 -5.87
CA ILE A 202 -6.59 -9.41 -7.07
C ILE A 202 -5.20 -10.01 -7.34
N ILE A 203 -4.13 -9.22 -7.26
CA ILE A 203 -2.75 -9.71 -7.42
C ILE A 203 -2.41 -10.73 -6.33
N LEU A 204 -2.75 -10.43 -5.06
CA LEU A 204 -2.58 -11.36 -3.95
C LEU A 204 -3.32 -12.68 -4.20
N ALA A 205 -4.54 -12.62 -4.75
CA ALA A 205 -5.31 -13.79 -5.11
C ALA A 205 -4.56 -14.63 -6.16
N ILE A 206 -3.99 -14.02 -7.20
CA ILE A 206 -3.19 -14.71 -8.22
C ILE A 206 -2.02 -15.47 -7.57
N PHE A 207 -1.25 -14.80 -6.71
CA PHE A 207 -0.13 -15.45 -6.01
C PHE A 207 -0.58 -16.59 -5.09
N CYS A 208 -1.70 -16.43 -4.38
CA CYS A 208 -2.26 -17.48 -3.54
C CYS A 208 -2.71 -18.69 -4.36
N LYS A 209 -3.31 -18.47 -5.54
CA LYS A 209 -3.68 -19.55 -6.47
C LYS A 209 -2.46 -20.32 -6.97
N LEU A 210 -1.40 -19.62 -7.37
CA LEU A 210 -0.15 -20.23 -7.81
C LEU A 210 0.47 -21.09 -6.69
N ARG A 211 0.53 -20.57 -5.45
CA ARG A 211 1.05 -21.34 -4.31
C ARG A 211 0.19 -22.57 -3.99
N ALA A 212 -1.14 -22.43 -4.00
CA ALA A 212 -2.05 -23.54 -3.76
C ALA A 212 -1.92 -24.64 -4.84
N SER A 213 -1.67 -24.26 -6.09
CA SER A 213 -1.43 -25.19 -7.20
C SER A 213 -0.12 -25.95 -7.02
N ASN A 214 0.97 -25.27 -6.69
CA ASN A 214 2.28 -25.90 -6.46
C ASN A 214 2.24 -26.91 -5.30
N ASP A 215 1.57 -26.58 -4.20
CA ASP A 215 1.39 -27.49 -3.07
C ASP A 215 0.58 -28.74 -3.45
N SER A 216 -0.41 -28.61 -4.34
CA SER A 216 -1.19 -29.74 -4.83
C SER A 216 -0.39 -30.64 -5.77
N PHE A 217 0.45 -30.06 -6.63
CA PHE A 217 1.32 -30.79 -7.54
C PHE A 217 2.37 -31.61 -6.79
N ALA A 218 3.09 -30.98 -5.84
CA ALA A 218 4.10 -31.65 -5.02
C ALA A 218 3.52 -32.84 -4.22
N ARG A 219 2.25 -32.75 -3.82
CA ARG A 219 1.57 -33.85 -3.12
C ARG A 219 1.28 -35.04 -4.04
N THR A 220 0.86 -34.78 -5.28
CA THR A 220 0.59 -35.82 -6.26
C THR A 220 1.86 -36.57 -6.64
N GLU A 221 2.98 -35.86 -6.80
CA GLU A 221 4.30 -36.43 -7.08
C GLU A 221 4.84 -37.27 -5.91
N ALA A 222 4.61 -36.84 -4.66
CA ALA A 222 4.97 -37.63 -3.49
C ALA A 222 4.17 -38.95 -3.39
N LEU A 223 2.88 -38.93 -3.76
CA LEU A 223 2.02 -40.11 -3.76
C LEU A 223 2.36 -41.10 -4.90
N SER A 224 2.75 -40.60 -6.07
CA SER A 224 3.19 -41.49 -7.16
C SER A 224 4.47 -42.23 -6.78
N HIS A 225 5.43 -41.54 -6.16
CA HIS A 225 6.67 -42.17 -5.71
C HIS A 225 6.47 -43.18 -4.58
N SER A 226 5.52 -42.97 -3.66
CA SER A 226 5.23 -43.98 -2.63
C SER A 226 4.60 -45.25 -3.22
N HIS A 227 3.73 -45.11 -4.22
CA HIS A 227 3.14 -46.27 -4.91
C HIS A 227 4.18 -47.04 -5.75
N GLU A 228 5.13 -46.35 -6.39
CA GLU A 228 6.23 -47.00 -7.10
C GLU A 228 7.15 -47.79 -6.16
N THR A 229 7.44 -47.24 -4.97
CA THR A 229 8.28 -47.93 -3.98
C THR A 229 7.59 -49.16 -3.38
N GLU A 230 6.29 -49.09 -3.08
CA GLU A 230 5.51 -50.26 -2.63
C GLU A 230 5.37 -51.32 -3.72
N ALA A 231 5.26 -50.95 -5.00
CA ALA A 231 5.19 -51.92 -6.10
C ALA A 231 6.52 -52.61 -6.43
N SER A 232 7.64 -52.10 -5.90
CA SER A 232 9.00 -52.62 -6.12
C SER A 232 9.54 -53.54 -5.02
N LEU A 233 8.78 -53.69 -3.92
CA LEU A 233 9.06 -54.57 -2.77
C LEU A 233 8.24 -55.86 -2.85
#